data_AF-A0A2D6E3B3-F1
#
_entry.id   AF-A0A2D6E3B3-F1
#
_cell.length_a   1.000
_cell.length_b   1.000
_cell.length_c   1.000
_cell.angle_alpha   90.00
_cell.angle_beta   90.00
_cell.angle_gamma   90.00
#
_symmetry.space_group_name_H-M   'P 1'
#
loop_
_entity.id
_entity.type
_entity.pdbx_description
1 polymer ?
#
loop_
_entity_poly.entity_id
_entity_poly.type
_entity_poly.pdbx_seq_one_letter_code
_entity_poly.pdbx_strand_id
1 'polypeptide(L)'
;MTEEEVVEVINRILSTLSYNFKFGYFGVDDMKQEGWVYAIEALPKYNPEIAPLENFLRTHIRNRFLNLKRDKLSRHQPPCPSCPFYDPECRLSINKCSAFEDKSECDKWSGWEKRNSAKKNLVQPLDITNIRDEREKNMKCSDDIVQHSINVELIKIIDKNLPISMRSDFNKMLEGIHVAKQKREKIEVHIQNIIQEYYDGETWEDV
;
A
#
# COMPACT_ATOMS: atom_id res chain seq x y z
N MET A 1 14.36 -34.10 -26.31
CA MET A 1 14.74 -32.70 -26.07
C MET A 1 16.25 -32.66 -25.95
N THR A 2 16.93 -31.98 -26.87
CA THR A 2 18.40 -31.88 -26.84
C THR A 2 18.85 -30.73 -25.95
N GLU A 3 20.14 -30.69 -25.62
CA GLU A 3 20.70 -29.61 -24.82
C GLU A 3 20.61 -28.26 -25.56
N GLU A 4 20.81 -28.27 -26.88
CA GLU A 4 20.72 -27.08 -27.73
C GLU A 4 19.31 -26.48 -27.70
N GLU A 5 18.28 -27.32 -27.82
CA GLU A 5 16.88 -26.90 -27.72
C GLU A 5 16.58 -26.22 -26.38
N VAL A 6 17.10 -26.76 -25.28
CA VAL A 6 16.93 -26.16 -23.93
C VAL A 6 17.61 -24.79 -23.86
N VAL A 7 18.84 -24.70 -24.36
CA VAL A 7 19.61 -23.45 -24.37
C VAL A 7 18.92 -22.36 -25.19
N GLU A 8 18.38 -22.71 -26.35
CA GLU A 8 17.62 -21.77 -27.19
C GLU A 8 16.36 -21.26 -26.49
N VAL A 9 15.60 -22.15 -25.84
CA VAL A 9 14.40 -21.78 -25.08
C VAL A 9 14.77 -20.82 -23.93
N ILE A 10 15.82 -21.12 -23.16
CA ILE A 10 16.27 -20.25 -22.06
C ILE A 10 16.64 -18.86 -22.60
N ASN A 11 17.47 -18.79 -23.64
CA ASN A 11 17.90 -17.51 -24.23
C ASN A 11 16.72 -16.67 -24.73
N ARG A 12 15.71 -17.31 -25.34
CA ARG A 12 14.48 -16.64 -25.79
C ARG A 12 13.69 -16.05 -24.63
N ILE A 13 13.56 -16.78 -23.52
CA ILE A 13 12.88 -16.28 -22.32
C ILE A 13 13.65 -15.10 -21.71
N LEU A 14 14.96 -15.25 -21.54
CA LEU A 14 15.82 -14.26 -20.88
C LEU A 14 15.95 -12.97 -21.68
N SER A 15 15.98 -13.02 -23.01
CA SER A 15 16.01 -11.81 -23.84
C SER A 15 14.82 -10.88 -23.56
N THR A 16 13.66 -11.46 -23.22
CA THR A 16 12.44 -10.70 -22.91
C THR A 16 12.36 -10.34 -21.43
N LEU A 17 12.62 -11.29 -20.52
CA LEU A 17 12.44 -11.05 -19.08
C LEU A 17 13.53 -10.13 -18.52
N SER A 18 14.80 -10.34 -18.87
CA SER A 18 15.92 -9.60 -18.25
C SER A 18 15.83 -8.09 -18.47
N TYR A 19 15.33 -7.65 -19.62
CA TYR A 19 15.14 -6.22 -19.91
C TYR A 19 14.06 -5.58 -19.02
N ASN A 20 12.94 -6.28 -18.82
CA ASN A 20 11.80 -5.79 -18.06
C ASN A 20 12.01 -5.85 -16.55
N PHE A 21 12.86 -6.78 -16.09
CA PHE A 21 13.08 -7.03 -14.68
C PHE A 21 14.32 -6.35 -14.11
N LYS A 22 15.12 -5.62 -14.90
CA LYS A 22 16.23 -4.81 -14.38
C LYS A 22 15.78 -3.86 -13.26
N PHE A 23 16.60 -3.72 -12.22
CA PHE A 23 16.26 -2.88 -11.08
C PHE A 23 17.51 -2.43 -10.31
N GLY A 24 17.48 -1.21 -9.77
CA GLY A 24 18.61 -0.72 -8.97
C GLY A 24 19.91 -0.74 -9.77
N TYR A 25 20.86 -1.55 -9.32
CA TYR A 25 22.15 -1.79 -9.95
C TYR A 25 22.21 -3.10 -10.75
N PHE A 26 21.15 -3.91 -10.77
CA PHE A 26 21.05 -5.11 -11.60
C PHE A 26 20.72 -4.69 -13.03
N GLY A 27 21.74 -4.74 -13.88
CA GLY A 27 21.64 -4.53 -15.31
C GLY A 27 21.04 -5.72 -16.04
N VAL A 28 20.91 -5.60 -17.36
CA VAL A 28 20.32 -6.66 -18.20
C VAL A 28 21.18 -7.94 -18.14
N ASP A 29 22.49 -7.79 -18.11
CA ASP A 29 23.41 -8.94 -18.10
C ASP A 29 23.40 -9.65 -16.75
N ASP A 30 23.33 -8.92 -15.64
CA ASP A 30 23.14 -9.52 -14.30
C ASP A 30 21.84 -10.33 -14.25
N MET A 31 20.75 -9.75 -14.78
CA MET A 31 19.47 -10.45 -14.84
C MET A 31 19.51 -11.69 -15.73
N LYS A 32 20.26 -11.68 -16.84
CA LYS A 32 20.48 -12.89 -17.66
C LYS A 32 21.24 -13.96 -16.90
N GLN A 33 22.31 -13.61 -16.20
CA GLN A 33 23.10 -14.56 -15.41
C GLN A 33 22.25 -15.22 -14.32
N GLU A 34 21.53 -14.41 -13.53
CA GLU A 34 20.59 -14.91 -12.51
C GLU A 34 19.50 -15.80 -13.13
N GLY A 35 18.98 -15.39 -14.29
CA GLY A 35 17.98 -16.16 -15.02
C GLY A 35 18.47 -17.53 -15.47
N TRP A 36 19.74 -17.64 -15.86
CA TRP A 36 20.39 -18.91 -16.18
C TRP A 36 20.49 -19.82 -14.96
N VAL A 37 20.91 -19.27 -13.81
CA VAL A 37 20.97 -20.03 -12.55
C VAL A 37 19.59 -20.58 -12.20
N TYR A 38 18.55 -19.75 -12.21
CA TYR A 38 17.18 -20.19 -11.93
C TYR A 38 16.64 -21.21 -12.93
N ALA A 39 17.01 -21.11 -14.21
CA ALA A 39 16.63 -22.10 -15.20
C ALA A 39 17.24 -23.48 -14.87
N ILE A 40 18.55 -23.52 -14.63
CA ILE A 40 19.29 -24.74 -14.32
C ILE A 40 18.77 -25.39 -13.03
N GLU A 41 18.52 -24.59 -11.98
CA GLU A 41 17.94 -25.07 -10.72
C GLU A 41 16.53 -25.70 -10.90
N ALA A 42 15.77 -25.23 -11.89
CA ALA A 42 14.40 -25.67 -12.14
C ALA A 42 14.31 -26.89 -13.06
N LEU A 43 15.28 -27.09 -13.95
CA LEU A 43 15.27 -28.18 -14.95
C LEU A 43 15.02 -29.57 -14.35
N PRO A 44 15.63 -29.98 -13.22
CA PRO A 44 15.36 -31.29 -12.61
C PRO A 44 13.90 -31.52 -12.21
N LYS A 45 13.10 -30.45 -12.07
CA LYS A 45 11.68 -30.50 -11.68
C LYS A 45 10.73 -30.39 -12.86
N TYR A 46 11.25 -30.30 -14.09
CA TYR A 46 10.43 -30.17 -15.29
C TYR A 46 9.69 -31.47 -15.59
N ASN A 47 8.37 -31.36 -15.82
CA ASN A 47 7.55 -32.46 -16.30
C ASN A 47 6.91 -32.09 -17.66
N PRO A 48 7.29 -32.75 -18.78
CA PRO A 48 6.77 -32.44 -20.10
C PRO A 48 5.29 -32.80 -20.29
N GLU A 49 4.70 -33.65 -19.44
CA GLU A 49 3.28 -34.00 -19.52
C GLU A 49 2.36 -32.87 -19.04
N ILE A 50 2.87 -31.97 -18.20
CA ILE A 50 2.07 -30.89 -17.59
C ILE A 50 2.08 -29.63 -18.45
N ALA A 51 3.25 -29.23 -18.94
CA ALA A 51 3.42 -27.99 -19.70
C ALA A 51 4.66 -28.03 -20.59
N PRO A 52 4.68 -27.27 -21.70
CA PRO A 52 5.90 -27.05 -22.48
C PRO A 52 7.01 -26.40 -21.63
N LEU A 53 8.27 -26.73 -21.93
CA LEU A 53 9.45 -26.21 -21.24
C LEU A 53 9.44 -24.68 -21.16
N GLU A 54 9.09 -24.01 -22.26
CA GLU A 54 9.08 -22.54 -22.30
C GLU A 54 8.13 -21.94 -21.25
N ASN A 55 6.93 -22.49 -21.11
CA ASN A 55 5.93 -21.99 -20.14
C ASN A 55 6.36 -22.27 -18.70
N PHE A 56 6.89 -23.46 -18.45
CA PHE A 56 7.42 -23.86 -17.15
C PHE A 56 8.55 -22.92 -16.70
N LEU A 57 9.60 -22.78 -17.54
CA LEU A 57 10.76 -21.94 -17.23
C LEU A 57 10.39 -20.46 -17.16
N ARG A 58 9.56 -19.95 -18.07
CA ARG A 58 9.13 -18.54 -18.06
C ARG A 58 8.44 -18.19 -16.74
N THR A 59 7.56 -19.05 -16.26
CA THR A 59 6.85 -18.84 -14.99
C THR A 59 7.82 -18.90 -13.82
N HIS A 60 8.69 -19.91 -13.78
CA HIS A 60 9.67 -20.09 -12.71
C HIS A 60 10.63 -18.89 -12.63
N ILE A 61 11.30 -18.55 -13.73
CA ILE A 61 12.28 -17.46 -13.80
C ILE A 61 11.62 -16.12 -13.45
N ARG A 62 10.41 -15.84 -13.97
CA ARG A 62 9.67 -14.61 -13.64
C ARG A 62 9.42 -14.51 -12.14
N ASN A 63 8.97 -15.59 -11.50
CA ASN A 63 8.71 -15.58 -10.06
C ASN A 63 10.00 -15.40 -9.25
N ARG A 64 11.11 -16.03 -9.68
CA ARG A 64 12.43 -15.84 -9.06
C ARG A 64 12.94 -14.42 -9.23
N PHE A 65 12.74 -13.79 -10.38
CA PHE A 65 13.09 -12.37 -10.58
C PHE A 65 12.28 -11.42 -9.71
N LEU A 66 10.99 -11.71 -9.49
CA LEU A 66 10.18 -10.95 -8.53
C LEU A 66 10.75 -11.06 -7.12
N ASN A 67 11.17 -12.25 -6.69
CA ASN A 67 11.79 -12.47 -5.39
C ASN A 67 13.16 -11.80 -5.29
N LEU A 68 14.02 -11.94 -6.29
CA LEU A 68 15.31 -11.27 -6.35
C LEU A 68 15.17 -9.75 -6.20
N LYS A 69 14.23 -9.15 -6.92
CA LYS A 69 13.92 -7.73 -6.78
C LYS A 69 13.45 -7.39 -5.37
N ARG A 70 12.59 -8.21 -4.76
CA ARG A 70 12.13 -8.00 -3.39
C ARG A 70 13.28 -8.08 -2.37
N ASP A 71 14.21 -9.00 -2.55
CA ASP A 71 15.28 -9.27 -1.58
C ASP A 71 16.45 -8.28 -1.72
N LYS A 72 16.76 -7.86 -2.96
CA LYS A 72 17.97 -7.09 -3.26
C LYS A 72 17.71 -5.62 -3.57
N LEU A 73 16.45 -5.18 -3.68
CA LEU A 73 16.12 -3.77 -3.92
C LEU A 73 16.60 -2.88 -2.77
N SER A 74 17.81 -2.37 -2.94
CA SER A 74 18.47 -1.50 -1.99
C SER A 74 19.46 -0.58 -2.72
N ARG A 75 19.84 0.53 -2.07
CA ARG A 75 20.92 1.40 -2.53
C ARG A 75 22.26 0.71 -2.25
N HIS A 76 23.04 0.44 -3.28
CA HIS A 76 24.28 -0.35 -3.20
C HIS A 76 25.36 0.25 -2.27
N GLN A 77 25.37 1.57 -2.09
CA GLN A 77 26.42 2.28 -1.35
C GLN A 77 25.86 2.81 -0.02
N PRO A 78 25.93 2.02 1.07
CA PRO A 78 25.66 2.53 2.41
C PRO A 78 26.80 3.46 2.87
N PRO A 79 26.56 4.35 3.85
CA PRO A 79 27.57 5.31 4.30
C PRO A 79 28.68 4.69 5.16
N CYS A 80 28.45 3.52 5.77
CA CYS A 80 29.37 2.93 6.74
C CYS A 80 30.70 2.41 6.16
N PRO A 81 30.78 1.75 5.00
CA PRO A 81 32.05 1.23 4.49
C PRO A 81 33.17 2.26 4.33
N SER A 82 32.83 3.54 4.14
CA SER A 82 33.79 4.65 4.08
C SER A 82 33.88 5.45 5.39
N CYS A 83 33.26 4.99 6.47
CA CYS A 83 33.18 5.68 7.75
C CYS A 83 34.36 5.27 8.66
N PRO A 84 35.03 6.23 9.34
CA PRO A 84 36.10 5.92 10.30
C PRO A 84 35.67 5.03 11.46
N PHE A 85 34.39 5.06 11.81
CA PHE A 85 33.82 4.32 12.94
C PHE A 85 33.25 2.96 12.54
N TYR A 86 33.43 2.54 11.29
CA TYR A 86 32.89 1.29 10.79
C TYR A 86 33.71 0.10 11.27
N ASP A 87 33.03 -0.80 11.97
CA ASP A 87 33.60 -1.99 12.58
C ASP A 87 32.92 -3.23 11.96
N PRO A 88 33.34 -3.67 10.76
CA PRO A 88 32.62 -4.70 10.00
C PRO A 88 32.49 -6.03 10.75
N GLU A 89 33.46 -6.33 11.61
CA GLU A 89 33.55 -7.57 12.39
C GLU A 89 33.02 -7.45 13.81
N CYS A 90 32.47 -6.30 14.22
CA CYS A 90 31.95 -6.09 15.57
C CYS A 90 32.99 -6.34 16.67
N ARG A 91 34.27 -5.99 16.43
CA ARG A 91 35.34 -6.17 17.44
C ARG A 91 35.24 -5.17 18.59
N LEU A 92 34.70 -3.99 18.31
CA LEU A 92 34.57 -2.84 19.23
C LEU A 92 33.12 -2.40 19.43
N SER A 93 32.16 -3.02 18.73
CA SER A 93 30.75 -2.63 18.72
C SER A 93 29.84 -3.84 18.55
N ILE A 94 28.59 -3.74 19.01
CA ILE A 94 27.57 -4.79 18.80
C ILE A 94 26.86 -4.70 17.44
N ASN A 95 26.92 -3.52 16.81
CA ASN A 95 26.10 -3.20 15.64
C ASN A 95 26.93 -2.90 14.39
N LYS A 96 28.26 -2.98 14.40
CA LYS A 96 29.20 -2.53 13.34
C LYS A 96 29.48 -1.03 13.28
N CYS A 97 29.12 -0.30 14.32
CA CYS A 97 29.40 1.13 14.49
C CYS A 97 30.01 1.35 15.87
N SER A 98 31.28 1.77 15.91
CA SER A 98 31.97 2.07 17.17
C SER A 98 31.55 3.40 17.81
N ALA A 99 30.86 4.28 17.07
CA ALA A 99 30.46 5.60 17.55
C ALA A 99 29.08 5.66 18.22
N PHE A 100 28.18 4.72 17.91
CA PHE A 100 26.78 4.75 18.38
C PHE A 100 26.30 3.34 18.75
N GLU A 101 25.57 3.21 19.86
CA GLU A 101 24.96 1.93 20.27
C GLU A 101 23.79 1.54 19.37
N ASP A 102 22.98 2.52 18.95
CA ASP A 102 21.98 2.37 17.89
C ASP A 102 22.44 3.11 16.63
N LYS A 103 22.49 2.40 15.49
CA LYS A 103 22.81 3.00 14.19
C LYS A 103 21.82 4.06 13.74
N SER A 104 20.57 3.99 14.22
CA SER A 104 19.54 4.94 13.86
C SER A 104 19.86 6.37 14.34
N GLU A 105 20.74 6.50 15.34
CA GLU A 105 21.24 7.79 15.85
C GLU A 105 22.22 8.47 14.89
N CYS A 106 22.84 7.72 13.97
CA CYS A 106 23.74 8.28 12.97
C CYS A 106 22.93 8.90 11.82
N ASP A 107 22.94 10.24 11.71
CA ASP A 107 22.22 10.99 10.67
C ASP A 107 22.46 10.48 9.24
N LYS A 108 23.71 10.12 8.93
CA LYS A 108 24.08 9.61 7.60
C LYS A 108 23.42 8.26 7.33
N TRP A 109 23.44 7.37 8.32
CA TRP A 109 22.81 6.05 8.22
C TRP A 109 21.30 6.17 8.19
N SER A 110 20.70 6.88 9.14
CA SER A 110 19.25 7.05 9.25
C SER A 110 18.66 7.71 7.99
N GLY A 111 19.35 8.69 7.41
CA GLY A 111 18.98 9.30 6.14
C GLY A 111 19.05 8.33 4.97
N TRP A 112 20.08 7.48 4.90
CA TRP A 112 20.19 6.43 3.87
C TRP A 112 19.09 5.38 4.03
N GLU A 113 18.83 4.93 5.26
CA GLU A 113 17.82 3.93 5.60
C GLU A 113 16.42 4.41 5.27
N LYS A 114 16.05 5.65 5.66
CA LYS A 114 14.76 6.27 5.29
C LYS A 114 14.53 6.26 3.77
N ARG A 115 15.53 6.65 2.99
CA ARG A 115 15.43 6.65 1.51
C ARG A 115 15.35 5.24 0.93
N ASN A 116 16.00 4.27 1.57
CA ASN A 116 16.01 2.89 1.12
C ASN A 116 14.66 2.22 1.42
N SER A 117 14.17 2.36 2.66
CA SER A 117 12.87 1.88 3.11
C SER A 117 11.73 2.50 2.29
N ALA A 118 11.76 3.80 2.03
CA ALA A 118 10.76 4.44 1.18
C ALA A 118 10.69 3.79 -0.22
N LYS A 119 11.84 3.51 -0.86
CA LYS A 119 11.87 2.84 -2.16
C LYS A 119 11.42 1.39 -2.09
N LYS A 120 11.73 0.68 -1.01
CA LYS A 120 11.28 -0.69 -0.77
C LYS A 120 9.75 -0.77 -0.60
N ASN A 121 9.18 0.16 0.15
CA ASN A 121 7.74 0.25 0.43
C ASN A 121 6.89 0.56 -0.82
N LEU A 122 7.48 1.13 -1.87
CA LEU A 122 6.79 1.31 -3.16
C LEU A 122 6.63 0.01 -3.95
N VAL A 123 7.46 -1.00 -3.67
CA VAL A 123 7.52 -2.26 -4.44
C VAL A 123 6.92 -3.42 -3.64
N GLN A 124 6.95 -3.34 -2.32
CA GLN A 124 6.41 -4.35 -1.42
C GLN A 124 5.24 -3.77 -0.63
N PRO A 125 4.14 -4.53 -0.50
CA PRO A 125 3.07 -4.18 0.43
C PRO A 125 3.64 -3.97 1.83
N LEU A 126 3.23 -2.89 2.48
CA LEU A 126 3.47 -2.72 3.90
C LEU A 126 2.62 -3.72 4.69
N ASP A 127 3.19 -4.24 5.77
CA ASP A 127 2.40 -4.97 6.76
C ASP A 127 1.37 -4.01 7.36
N ILE A 128 0.11 -4.42 7.39
CA ILE A 128 -1.01 -3.62 7.91
C ILE A 128 -0.77 -3.19 9.37
N THR A 129 -0.07 -4.01 10.15
CA THR A 129 0.29 -3.69 11.54
C THR A 129 1.30 -2.55 11.66
N ASN A 130 2.06 -2.29 10.58
CA ASN A 130 3.09 -1.26 10.52
C ASN A 130 2.62 0.02 9.80
N ILE A 131 1.34 0.09 9.41
CA ILE A 131 0.76 1.29 8.83
C ILE A 131 0.49 2.29 9.95
N ARG A 132 1.22 3.42 9.93
CA ARG A 132 0.96 4.55 10.82
C ARG A 132 -0.19 5.39 10.26
N ASP A 133 -1.41 5.01 10.59
CA ASP A 133 -2.64 5.68 10.14
C ASP A 133 -3.07 6.84 11.07
N GLU A 134 -2.33 7.09 12.15
CA GLU A 134 -2.66 8.08 13.21
C GLU A 134 -3.10 9.44 12.63
N ARG A 135 -2.46 9.87 11.54
CA ARG A 135 -2.69 11.17 10.87
C ARG A 135 -3.46 11.05 9.54
N GLU A 136 -3.79 9.84 9.10
CA GLU A 136 -4.43 9.58 7.81
C GLU A 136 -5.95 9.61 7.94
N LYS A 137 -6.55 10.81 7.86
CA LYS A 137 -8.01 11.02 8.00
C LYS A 137 -8.84 10.14 7.06
N ASN A 138 -8.34 9.87 5.85
CA ASN A 138 -9.03 9.06 4.84
C ASN A 138 -8.99 7.55 5.11
N MET A 139 -8.20 7.10 6.10
CA MET A 139 -8.14 5.70 6.51
C MET A 139 -9.03 5.42 7.74
N LYS A 140 -9.62 6.45 8.33
CA LYS A 140 -10.47 6.33 9.51
C LYS A 140 -11.93 6.56 9.09
N CYS A 141 -12.75 5.51 9.20
CA CYS A 141 -14.18 5.71 9.35
C CYS A 141 -14.40 6.22 10.77
N SER A 142 -15.08 7.35 10.95
CA SER A 142 -15.54 7.73 12.29
C SER A 142 -16.62 6.74 12.70
N ASP A 143 -16.23 5.61 13.29
CA ASP A 143 -17.15 4.58 13.79
C ASP A 143 -17.81 5.07 15.09
N ASP A 144 -18.62 6.12 14.98
CA ASP A 144 -19.70 6.33 15.93
C ASP A 144 -20.98 5.76 15.33
N ILE A 145 -21.15 4.44 15.50
CA ILE A 145 -22.32 3.69 15.06
C ILE A 145 -23.60 4.32 15.59
N VAL A 146 -23.55 4.85 16.82
CA VAL A 146 -24.69 5.52 17.47
C VAL A 146 -25.03 6.80 16.72
N GLN A 147 -24.03 7.65 16.46
CA GLN A 147 -24.24 8.87 15.69
C GLN A 147 -24.74 8.59 14.26
N HIS A 148 -24.22 7.56 13.60
CA HIS A 148 -24.68 7.15 12.28
C HIS A 148 -26.16 6.74 12.32
N SER A 149 -26.57 5.92 13.29
CA SER A 149 -27.95 5.48 13.47
C SER A 149 -28.90 6.67 13.70
N ILE A 150 -28.51 7.60 14.58
CA ILE A 150 -29.28 8.83 14.86
C ILE A 150 -29.44 9.67 13.60
N ASN A 151 -28.35 9.88 12.84
CA ASN A 151 -28.40 10.67 11.61
C ASN A 151 -29.35 10.05 10.57
N VAL A 152 -29.32 8.72 10.40
CA VAL A 152 -30.20 8.00 9.48
C VAL A 152 -31.67 8.14 9.90
N GLU A 153 -31.96 8.08 11.20
CA GLU A 153 -33.30 8.25 11.73
C GLU A 153 -33.82 9.68 11.55
N LEU A 154 -33.01 10.68 11.91
CA LEU A 154 -33.35 12.09 11.73
C LEU A 154 -33.65 12.43 10.27
N ILE A 155 -32.84 11.95 9.32
CA ILE A 155 -33.08 12.17 7.89
C ILE A 155 -34.41 11.57 7.46
N LYS A 156 -34.79 10.39 7.97
CA LYS A 156 -36.09 9.75 7.65
C LYS A 156 -37.28 10.55 8.22
N ILE A 157 -37.14 11.07 9.44
CA ILE A 157 -38.17 11.90 10.08
C ILE A 157 -38.36 13.20 9.28
N ILE A 158 -37.25 13.84 8.90
CA ILE A 158 -37.27 15.06 8.09
C ILE A 158 -37.91 14.79 6.72
N ASP A 159 -37.50 13.73 6.01
CA ASP A 159 -38.03 13.44 4.67
C ASP A 159 -39.55 13.17 4.68
N LYS A 160 -40.06 12.48 5.70
CA LYS A 160 -41.50 12.23 5.85
C LYS A 160 -42.31 13.51 6.08
N ASN A 161 -41.82 14.41 6.93
CA ASN A 161 -42.57 15.58 7.39
C ASN A 161 -42.27 16.86 6.62
N LEU A 162 -41.22 16.90 5.78
CA LEU A 162 -40.89 18.06 4.99
C LEU A 162 -41.90 18.25 3.83
N PRO A 163 -42.44 19.48 3.64
CA PRO A 163 -43.37 19.78 2.55
C PRO A 163 -42.79 19.45 1.16
N ILE A 164 -43.64 18.96 0.26
CA ILE A 164 -43.28 18.55 -1.11
C ILE A 164 -42.54 19.66 -1.87
N SER A 165 -42.93 20.92 -1.66
CA SER A 165 -42.32 22.10 -2.30
C SER A 165 -40.85 22.33 -1.91
N MET A 166 -40.41 21.81 -0.76
CA MET A 166 -39.06 22.01 -0.22
C MET A 166 -38.14 20.79 -0.40
N ARG A 167 -38.69 19.60 -0.70
CA ARG A 167 -37.92 18.35 -0.84
C ARG A 167 -36.83 18.40 -1.91
N SER A 168 -37.11 18.99 -3.07
CA SER A 168 -36.10 19.11 -4.14
C SER A 168 -34.88 19.93 -3.71
N ASP A 169 -35.09 20.99 -2.92
CA ASP A 169 -34.01 21.83 -2.43
C ASP A 169 -33.31 21.21 -1.21
N PHE A 170 -34.01 20.42 -0.39
CA PHE A 170 -33.41 19.61 0.68
C PHE A 170 -32.49 18.49 0.15
N ASN A 171 -32.90 17.76 -0.90
CA ASN A 171 -32.05 16.75 -1.53
C ASN A 171 -30.77 17.35 -2.12
N LYS A 172 -30.87 18.54 -2.73
CA LYS A 172 -29.69 19.31 -3.16
C LYS A 172 -28.76 19.64 -1.99
N MET A 173 -29.30 19.96 -0.82
CA MET A 173 -28.48 20.20 0.38
C MET A 173 -27.76 18.93 0.85
N LEU A 174 -28.42 17.76 0.82
CA LEU A 174 -27.80 16.47 1.17
C LEU A 174 -26.66 16.08 0.22
N GLU A 175 -26.82 16.38 -1.08
CA GLU A 175 -25.82 16.12 -2.11
C GLU A 175 -24.71 17.18 -2.18
N GLY A 176 -24.75 18.21 -1.31
CA GLY A 176 -23.76 19.30 -1.29
C GLY A 176 -23.90 20.29 -2.45
N ILE A 177 -25.02 20.28 -3.17
CA ILE A 177 -25.32 21.18 -4.29
C ILE A 177 -25.73 22.57 -3.75
N HIS A 178 -25.36 23.61 -4.49
CA HIS A 178 -25.67 24.99 -4.12
C HIS A 178 -27.19 25.25 -4.11
N VAL A 179 -27.68 25.83 -3.00
CA VAL A 179 -29.07 26.29 -2.83
C VAL A 179 -29.05 27.73 -2.35
N ALA A 180 -29.91 28.59 -2.89
CA ALA A 180 -29.97 30.00 -2.53
C ALA A 180 -30.23 30.20 -1.02
N LYS A 181 -29.56 31.20 -0.42
CA LYS A 181 -29.59 31.46 1.03
C LYS A 181 -31.01 31.53 1.61
N GLN A 182 -31.90 32.29 0.98
CA GLN A 182 -33.31 32.43 1.42
C GLN A 182 -34.08 31.10 1.44
N LYS A 183 -33.72 30.16 0.56
CA LYS A 183 -34.34 28.83 0.51
C LYS A 183 -33.76 27.92 1.58
N ARG A 184 -32.45 27.99 1.82
CA ARG A 184 -31.78 27.26 2.92
C ARG A 184 -32.34 27.66 4.27
N GLU A 185 -32.46 28.95 4.54
CA GLU A 185 -33.02 29.47 5.81
C GLU A 185 -34.45 28.98 6.05
N LYS A 186 -35.29 28.95 5.00
CA LYS A 186 -36.66 28.40 5.10
C LYS A 186 -36.69 26.91 5.42
N ILE A 187 -35.79 26.14 4.80
CA ILE A 187 -35.65 24.70 5.05
C ILE A 187 -35.14 24.46 6.48
N GLU A 188 -34.15 25.22 6.93
CA GLU A 188 -33.59 25.12 8.28
C GLU A 188 -34.65 25.38 9.36
N VAL A 189 -35.46 26.43 9.20
CA VAL A 189 -36.56 26.73 10.13
C VAL A 189 -37.58 25.59 10.18
N HIS A 190 -37.95 25.01 9.04
CA HIS A 190 -38.86 23.86 9.03
C HIS A 190 -38.25 22.60 9.62
N ILE A 191 -36.97 22.33 9.36
CA ILE A 191 -36.27 21.20 9.99
C ILE A 191 -36.22 21.39 11.51
N GLN A 192 -35.94 22.60 12.00
CA GLN A 192 -35.97 22.90 13.44
C GLN A 192 -37.34 22.62 14.05
N ASN A 193 -38.42 23.06 13.40
CA ASN A 193 -39.78 22.78 13.87
C ASN A 193 -40.09 21.27 13.90
N ILE A 194 -39.70 20.52 12.86
CA ILE A 194 -39.89 19.06 12.80
C ILE A 194 -39.11 18.37 13.90
N ILE A 195 -37.85 18.76 14.12
CA ILE A 195 -37.02 18.17 15.17
C ILE A 195 -37.59 18.49 16.55
N GLN A 196 -38.03 19.73 16.77
CA GLN A 196 -38.63 20.15 18.02
C GLN A 196 -39.90 19.33 18.32
N GLU A 197 -40.82 19.20 17.36
CA GLU A 197 -42.05 18.40 17.52
C GLU A 197 -41.78 16.92 17.85
N TYR A 198 -40.70 16.34 17.33
CA TYR A 198 -40.35 14.93 17.55
C TYR A 198 -39.39 14.71 18.74
N TYR A 199 -38.69 15.75 19.19
CA TYR A 199 -37.69 15.72 20.26
C TYR A 199 -37.89 16.91 21.22
N ASP A 200 -39.12 17.13 21.67
CA ASP A 200 -39.45 18.09 22.72
C ASP A 200 -39.18 17.44 24.08
N GLY A 201 -37.92 17.47 24.56
CA GLY A 201 -37.51 17.49 25.98
C GLY A 201 -38.05 16.50 27.04
N GLU A 202 -39.01 15.63 26.74
CA GLU A 202 -39.76 14.78 27.69
C GLU A 202 -39.77 13.30 27.24
N THR A 203 -38.62 12.74 26.92
CA THR A 203 -38.47 11.27 26.81
C THR A 203 -37.25 10.80 27.60
N TRP A 204 -37.29 11.08 28.91
CA TRP A 204 -36.59 10.33 29.97
C TRP A 204 -37.41 10.36 31.28
N GLU A 205 -38.71 10.09 31.21
CA GLU A 205 -39.42 9.53 32.36
C GLU A 205 -39.81 8.10 32.00
N ASP A 206 -39.30 7.17 32.82
CA ASP A 206 -39.54 5.73 32.86
C ASP A 206 -38.91 4.85 31.76
N VAL A 207 -37.65 4.44 31.96
CA VAL A 207 -37.21 3.05 32.29
C VAL A 207 -35.83 3.07 32.95
#